data_AF-A0A2W7MTL6-F1
#
_entry.id   AF-A0A2W7MTL6-F1
#
_cell.length_a   1.000
_cell.length_b   1.000
_cell.length_c   1.000
_cell.angle_alpha   90.00
_cell.angle_beta   90.00
_cell.angle_gamma   90.00
#
_symmetry.space_group_name_H-M   'P 1'
#
loop_
_entity.id
_entity.type
_entity.pdbx_description
1 polymer ?
#
loop_
_entity_poly.entity_id
_entity_poly.type
_entity_poly.pdbx_seq_one_letter_code
_entity_poly.pdbx_strand_id
1 'polypeptide(L)'
;MKLILSAAGALSLSLAPAQAQNFNDPEEFAKQQEQLQAQPNGPEGEPWLQYIGDGMVETGDLGIEAPATVCFSNAGVNNPWRVVGFTNMTEELANHQSIGEFIHVDAEGSDDKQIADIDDLLAGGNCDVMIVSPNTTAALTPAVEQACESMPVIVFDRGVNTDCPVTYVHPVGGYGFGIEGAEFIAGELDEGDNVLMLRILPGVDVLETRYSAGRRILDEAGLNVVGAEFTDGDNARTKSIVEDYLMRGDIDAVWMDAGATAVAAIEAFEDSGYEIPVFVGEDQQDFLRKWEEEGMTAIAPTYPTYQWRTAVIAAARVIEGEALPGPEWVLPQPAITEETLAEYVNPAMPPLHYAMCGCETMETYPEAWGGN
;
A
#
# COMPACT_ATOMS: atom_id res chain seq x y z
N MET A 1 51.40 -49.53 -8.64
CA MET A 1 51.14 -48.11 -8.34
C MET A 1 50.29 -47.56 -9.47
N LYS A 2 48.96 -47.50 -9.31
CA LYS A 2 48.01 -46.96 -10.29
C LYS A 2 47.46 -45.66 -9.69
N LEU A 3 47.75 -44.52 -10.33
CA LEU A 3 47.13 -43.24 -10.00
C LEU A 3 45.70 -43.22 -10.56
N ILE A 4 44.74 -42.85 -9.73
CA ILE A 4 43.38 -42.50 -10.12
C ILE A 4 43.35 -40.97 -10.21
N LEU A 5 43.07 -40.43 -11.39
CA LEU A 5 42.76 -39.01 -11.61
C LEU A 5 41.26 -38.82 -11.38
N SER A 6 40.89 -37.97 -10.41
CA SER A 6 39.53 -37.48 -10.24
C SER A 6 39.29 -36.30 -11.17
N ALA A 7 38.21 -36.34 -11.97
CA ALA A 7 37.72 -35.22 -12.75
C ALA A 7 36.64 -34.48 -11.95
N ALA A 8 36.91 -33.23 -11.58
CA ALA A 8 35.92 -32.31 -11.02
C ALA A 8 35.18 -31.62 -12.18
N GLY A 9 33.88 -31.87 -12.31
CA GLY A 9 33.01 -31.11 -13.20
C GLY A 9 32.61 -29.80 -12.53
N ALA A 10 33.01 -28.66 -13.11
CA ALA A 10 32.53 -27.37 -12.70
C ALA A 10 31.12 -27.15 -13.26
N LEU A 11 30.10 -27.05 -12.40
CA LEU A 11 28.80 -26.49 -12.77
C LEU A 11 28.96 -24.99 -12.94
N SER A 12 28.83 -24.51 -14.16
CA SER A 12 28.66 -23.08 -14.46
C SER A 12 27.22 -22.69 -14.10
N LEU A 13 27.05 -22.01 -12.97
CA LEU A 13 25.83 -21.26 -12.65
C LEU A 13 25.71 -20.12 -13.65
N SER A 14 24.74 -20.22 -14.57
CA SER A 14 24.31 -19.10 -15.40
C SER A 14 23.50 -18.16 -14.52
N LEU A 15 24.13 -17.07 -14.06
CA LEU A 15 23.40 -15.92 -13.56
C LEU A 15 22.63 -15.30 -14.73
N ALA A 16 21.31 -15.48 -14.74
CA ALA A 16 20.45 -14.68 -15.60
C ALA A 16 20.63 -13.20 -15.19
N PRO A 17 20.74 -12.25 -16.14
CA PRO A 17 20.80 -10.84 -15.80
C PRO A 17 19.47 -10.44 -15.15
N ALA A 18 19.52 -9.77 -13.99
CA ALA A 18 18.36 -9.13 -13.40
C ALA A 18 17.76 -8.17 -14.45
N GLN A 19 16.55 -8.47 -14.93
CA GLN A 19 15.78 -7.51 -15.71
C GLN A 19 15.43 -6.35 -14.77
N ALA A 20 15.66 -5.11 -15.20
CA ALA A 20 15.14 -3.96 -14.48
C ALA A 20 13.62 -4.08 -14.41
N GLN A 21 13.06 -3.93 -13.20
CA GLN A 21 11.63 -4.02 -12.97
C GLN A 21 10.93 -2.92 -13.78
N ASN A 22 9.95 -3.30 -14.61
CA ASN A 22 9.21 -2.36 -15.43
C ASN A 22 8.01 -1.82 -14.64
N PHE A 23 8.09 -0.56 -14.19
CA PHE A 23 6.99 0.11 -13.49
C PHE A 23 6.07 0.91 -14.41
N ASN A 24 6.26 0.80 -15.73
CA ASN A 24 5.40 1.40 -16.75
C ASN A 24 4.86 0.31 -17.69
N ASP A 25 3.95 -0.49 -17.15
CA ASP A 25 3.26 -1.57 -17.84
C ASP A 25 1.88 -1.09 -18.34
N PRO A 26 1.66 -0.96 -19.66
CA PRO A 26 0.39 -0.52 -20.21
C PRO A 26 -0.78 -1.47 -19.93
N GLU A 27 -0.53 -2.78 -19.79
CA GLU A 27 -1.59 -3.76 -19.52
C GLU A 27 -2.06 -3.63 -18.07
N GLU A 28 -1.13 -3.51 -17.13
CA GLU A 28 -1.46 -3.31 -15.71
C GLU A 28 -2.10 -1.95 -15.45
N PHE A 29 -1.63 -0.89 -16.13
CA PHE A 29 -2.27 0.43 -16.10
C PHE A 29 -3.74 0.33 -16.54
N ALA A 30 -4.02 -0.34 -17.66
CA ALA A 30 -5.38 -0.49 -18.18
C ALA A 30 -6.26 -1.35 -17.28
N LYS A 31 -5.71 -2.43 -16.71
CA LYS A 31 -6.39 -3.30 -15.73
C LYS A 31 -6.84 -2.48 -14.51
N GLN A 32 -5.94 -1.72 -13.91
CA GLN A 32 -6.27 -0.91 -12.73
C GLN A 32 -7.25 0.23 -13.05
N GLN A 33 -7.17 0.83 -14.25
CA GLN A 33 -8.16 1.81 -14.70
C GLN A 33 -9.58 1.20 -14.80
N GLU A 34 -9.72 -0.03 -15.29
CA GLU A 34 -11.01 -0.74 -15.31
C GLU A 34 -11.48 -1.08 -13.89
N GLN A 35 -10.56 -1.54 -13.02
CA GLN A 35 -10.86 -1.89 -11.64
C GLN A 35 -11.35 -0.68 -10.81
N LEU A 36 -10.80 0.52 -11.01
CA LEU A 36 -11.29 1.74 -10.35
C LEU A 36 -12.77 2.04 -10.66
N GLN A 37 -13.25 1.62 -11.83
CA GLN A 37 -14.65 1.83 -12.26
C GLN A 37 -15.55 0.62 -11.96
N ALA A 38 -14.99 -0.47 -11.45
CA ALA A 38 -15.72 -1.69 -11.20
C ALA A 38 -16.63 -1.55 -9.97
N GLN A 39 -17.83 -2.13 -10.05
CA GLN A 39 -18.66 -2.29 -8.87
C GLN A 39 -18.10 -3.46 -8.03
N PRO A 40 -17.69 -3.23 -6.77
CA PRO A 40 -17.20 -4.31 -5.93
C PRO A 40 -18.35 -5.25 -5.52
N ASN A 41 -18.01 -6.53 -5.37
CA ASN A 41 -18.85 -7.52 -4.70
C ASN A 41 -18.68 -7.40 -3.19
N GLY A 42 -19.68 -7.87 -2.43
CA GLY A 42 -19.64 -7.89 -0.96
C GLY A 42 -20.62 -6.91 -0.31
N PRO A 43 -20.64 -6.84 1.03
CA PRO A 43 -21.55 -5.98 1.78
C PRO A 43 -21.24 -4.49 1.61
N GLU A 44 -22.27 -3.67 1.43
CA GLU A 44 -22.16 -2.21 1.40
C GLU A 44 -21.73 -1.66 2.78
N GLY A 45 -20.84 -0.68 2.80
CA GLY A 45 -20.32 -0.09 4.04
C GLY A 45 -19.20 -0.90 4.71
N GLU A 46 -18.81 -2.03 4.14
CA GLU A 46 -17.75 -2.90 4.69
C GLU A 46 -16.68 -3.20 3.61
N PRO A 47 -15.94 -2.17 3.14
CA PRO A 47 -15.00 -2.32 2.01
C PRO A 47 -13.88 -3.34 2.26
N TRP A 48 -13.55 -3.63 3.53
CA TRP A 48 -12.60 -4.69 3.89
C TRP A 48 -13.12 -6.13 3.65
N LEU A 49 -14.42 -6.31 3.41
CA LEU A 49 -15.02 -7.58 2.97
C LEU A 49 -15.31 -7.61 1.47
N GLN A 50 -15.20 -6.46 0.81
CA GLN A 50 -15.52 -6.33 -0.61
C GLN A 50 -14.39 -6.86 -1.50
N TYR A 51 -14.68 -7.12 -2.76
CA TYR A 51 -13.67 -7.51 -3.75
C TYR A 51 -14.11 -7.19 -5.19
N ILE A 52 -13.16 -6.88 -6.05
CA ILE A 52 -13.35 -6.69 -7.49
C ILE A 52 -12.98 -7.98 -8.23
N GLY A 53 -13.82 -8.37 -9.19
CA GLY A 53 -13.70 -9.63 -9.92
C GLY A 53 -14.53 -10.76 -9.33
N ASP A 54 -14.38 -11.96 -9.86
CA ASP A 54 -15.22 -13.15 -9.61
C ASP A 54 -14.43 -14.39 -9.18
N GLY A 55 -13.11 -14.26 -8.99
CA GLY A 55 -12.23 -15.33 -8.53
C GLY A 55 -12.45 -15.70 -7.07
N MET A 56 -12.66 -16.99 -6.81
CA MET A 56 -12.78 -17.56 -5.45
C MET A 56 -11.84 -18.76 -5.32
N VAL A 57 -11.20 -18.87 -4.16
CA VAL A 57 -10.38 -20.00 -3.75
C VAL A 57 -11.14 -20.79 -2.71
N GLU A 58 -11.38 -22.07 -3.01
CA GLU A 58 -11.92 -23.05 -2.08
C GLU A 58 -10.76 -23.59 -1.23
N THR A 59 -10.70 -23.20 0.04
CA THR A 59 -9.68 -23.66 0.99
C THR A 59 -9.93 -25.11 1.39
N GLY A 60 -11.19 -25.44 1.73
CA GLY A 60 -11.59 -26.76 2.21
C GLY A 60 -10.97 -27.10 3.57
N ASP A 61 -11.04 -28.37 3.95
CA ASP A 61 -10.39 -28.86 5.17
C ASP A 61 -8.88 -29.01 4.93
N LEU A 62 -8.11 -28.01 5.36
CA LEU A 62 -6.65 -27.99 5.33
C LEU A 62 -6.02 -28.72 6.53
N GLY A 63 -6.84 -29.33 7.40
CA GLY A 63 -6.38 -30.03 8.61
C GLY A 63 -5.91 -29.08 9.72
N ILE A 64 -6.28 -27.80 9.66
CA ILE A 64 -5.97 -26.80 10.69
C ILE A 64 -7.04 -26.87 11.78
N GLU A 65 -6.63 -27.09 13.04
CA GLU A 65 -7.54 -27.13 14.18
C GLU A 65 -7.63 -25.75 14.84
N ALA A 66 -8.86 -25.20 14.96
CA ALA A 66 -9.11 -23.96 15.69
C ALA A 66 -9.17 -24.20 17.23
N PRO A 67 -8.72 -23.24 18.06
CA PRO A 67 -8.10 -21.98 17.68
C PRO A 67 -6.63 -22.18 17.25
N ALA A 68 -6.26 -21.60 16.10
CA ALA A 68 -4.97 -21.79 15.46
C ALA A 68 -4.00 -20.62 15.73
N THR A 69 -2.71 -20.86 15.52
CA THR A 69 -1.68 -19.82 15.61
C THR A 69 -1.44 -19.18 14.24
N VAL A 70 -1.65 -17.87 14.16
CA VAL A 70 -1.35 -17.06 12.97
C VAL A 70 -0.05 -16.31 13.21
N CYS A 71 0.92 -16.47 12.30
CA CYS A 71 2.13 -15.64 12.33
C CYS A 71 2.06 -14.56 11.28
N PHE A 72 2.55 -13.38 11.61
CA PHE A 72 2.62 -12.24 10.71
C PHE A 72 4.05 -11.78 10.54
N SER A 73 4.60 -12.00 9.34
CA SER A 73 5.84 -11.40 8.88
C SER A 73 5.57 -10.02 8.28
N ASN A 74 5.92 -8.98 9.03
CA ASN A 74 5.64 -7.59 8.65
C ASN A 74 6.92 -6.90 8.15
N ALA A 75 6.85 -6.24 7.00
CA ALA A 75 7.90 -5.34 6.52
C ALA A 75 8.29 -4.28 7.57
N GLY A 76 7.32 -3.81 8.36
CA GLY A 76 7.56 -3.17 9.65
C GLY A 76 6.45 -2.21 10.09
N VAL A 77 6.70 -1.44 11.15
CA VAL A 77 5.77 -0.40 11.65
C VAL A 77 6.49 0.96 11.72
N ASN A 78 6.97 1.42 10.57
CA ASN A 78 7.93 2.54 10.47
C ASN A 78 7.35 3.87 9.97
N ASN A 79 6.05 3.94 9.68
CA ASN A 79 5.38 5.17 9.24
C ASN A 79 3.91 5.18 9.68
N PRO A 80 3.22 6.33 9.66
CA PRO A 80 1.87 6.43 10.20
C PRO A 80 0.83 5.55 9.49
N TRP A 81 0.95 5.33 8.18
CA TRP A 81 0.06 4.42 7.44
C TRP A 81 0.17 2.99 7.98
N ARG A 82 1.41 2.52 8.22
CA ARG A 82 1.65 1.20 8.82
C ARG A 82 1.22 1.13 10.30
N VAL A 83 1.33 2.22 11.06
CA VAL A 83 0.82 2.27 12.44
C VAL A 83 -0.69 2.10 12.46
N VAL A 84 -1.43 2.87 11.65
CA VAL A 84 -2.89 2.77 11.56
C VAL A 84 -3.31 1.38 11.06
N GLY A 85 -2.66 0.88 9.99
CA GLY A 85 -2.92 -0.46 9.46
C GLY A 85 -2.67 -1.57 10.49
N PHE A 86 -1.56 -1.50 11.23
CA PHE A 86 -1.28 -2.49 12.27
C PHE A 86 -2.32 -2.44 13.40
N THR A 87 -2.76 -1.25 13.83
CA THR A 87 -3.87 -1.12 14.78
C THR A 87 -5.16 -1.73 14.22
N ASN A 88 -5.51 -1.48 12.96
CA ASN A 88 -6.69 -2.09 12.32
C ASN A 88 -6.61 -3.62 12.36
N MET A 89 -5.45 -4.18 12.04
CA MET A 89 -5.20 -5.62 12.08
C MET A 89 -5.33 -6.18 13.51
N THR A 90 -4.73 -5.53 14.51
CA THR A 90 -4.77 -6.02 15.89
C THR A 90 -6.17 -5.97 16.48
N GLU A 91 -6.94 -4.95 16.16
CA GLU A 91 -8.33 -4.82 16.62
C GLU A 91 -9.26 -5.79 15.88
N GLU A 92 -8.98 -6.09 14.61
CA GLU A 92 -9.73 -7.11 13.85
C GLU A 92 -9.60 -8.51 14.47
N LEU A 93 -8.45 -8.85 15.07
CA LEU A 93 -8.24 -10.17 15.71
C LEU A 93 -9.31 -10.48 16.78
N ALA A 94 -9.85 -9.46 17.46
CA ALA A 94 -10.88 -9.65 18.49
C ALA A 94 -12.19 -10.25 17.94
N ASN A 95 -12.41 -10.14 16.62
CA ASN A 95 -13.60 -10.66 15.95
C ASN A 95 -13.48 -12.15 15.56
N HIS A 96 -12.28 -12.74 15.66
CA HIS A 96 -11.98 -14.07 15.11
C HIS A 96 -11.55 -15.07 16.19
N GLN A 97 -12.51 -15.76 16.80
CA GLN A 97 -12.24 -16.78 17.82
C GLN A 97 -11.47 -18.01 17.28
N SER A 98 -11.43 -18.18 15.96
CA SER A 98 -10.62 -19.19 15.27
C SER A 98 -9.12 -18.91 15.37
N ILE A 99 -8.71 -17.69 15.72
CA ILE A 99 -7.31 -17.31 15.93
C ILE A 99 -7.03 -17.30 17.43
N GLY A 100 -6.17 -18.22 17.90
CA GLY A 100 -5.82 -18.37 19.31
C GLY A 100 -4.58 -17.60 19.74
N GLU A 101 -3.57 -17.57 18.88
CA GLU A 101 -2.32 -16.85 19.09
C GLU A 101 -1.94 -16.09 17.82
N PHE A 102 -1.47 -14.85 17.99
CA PHE A 102 -1.00 -14.01 16.90
C PHE A 102 0.47 -13.64 17.15
N ILE A 103 1.37 -14.19 16.35
CA ILE A 103 2.82 -13.97 16.47
C ILE A 103 3.25 -12.95 15.43
N HIS A 104 3.51 -11.72 15.86
CA HIS A 104 4.01 -10.65 15.00
C HIS A 104 5.54 -10.51 15.08
N VAL A 105 6.19 -10.47 13.92
CA VAL A 105 7.61 -10.11 13.77
C VAL A 105 7.73 -8.88 12.85
N ASP A 106 8.52 -7.91 13.28
CA ASP A 106 8.73 -6.62 12.59
C ASP A 106 10.13 -6.60 11.97
N ALA A 107 10.19 -6.53 10.63
CA ALA A 107 11.45 -6.53 9.89
C ALA A 107 12.18 -5.17 9.84
N GLU A 108 11.60 -4.10 10.39
CA GLU A 108 12.20 -2.76 10.46
C GLU A 108 12.64 -2.21 9.08
N GLY A 109 11.94 -2.61 8.01
CA GLY A 109 12.24 -2.23 6.63
C GLY A 109 13.46 -2.96 6.01
N SER A 110 13.92 -4.07 6.61
CA SER A 110 15.08 -4.84 6.15
C SER A 110 14.68 -6.18 5.55
N ASP A 111 15.00 -6.39 4.26
CA ASP A 111 14.76 -7.67 3.58
C ASP A 111 15.50 -8.82 4.28
N ASP A 112 16.78 -8.62 4.61
CA ASP A 112 17.61 -9.64 5.28
C ASP A 112 17.01 -10.05 6.63
N LYS A 113 16.47 -9.09 7.38
CA LYS A 113 15.82 -9.37 8.66
C LYS A 113 14.51 -10.12 8.43
N GLN A 114 13.68 -9.66 7.49
CA GLN A 114 12.39 -10.30 7.23
C GLN A 114 12.56 -11.76 6.76
N ILE A 115 13.56 -12.03 5.93
CA ILE A 115 13.90 -13.39 5.50
C ILE A 115 14.29 -14.25 6.71
N ALA A 116 15.17 -13.73 7.59
CA ALA A 116 15.56 -14.43 8.81
C ALA A 116 14.40 -14.67 9.77
N ASP A 117 13.50 -13.69 9.91
CA ASP A 117 12.29 -13.80 10.75
C ASP A 117 11.34 -14.89 10.21
N ILE A 118 11.16 -15.00 8.88
CA ILE A 118 10.39 -16.10 8.27
C ILE A 118 11.05 -17.46 8.52
N ASP A 119 12.38 -17.56 8.32
CA ASP A 119 13.12 -18.78 8.59
C ASP A 119 12.98 -19.24 10.06
N ASP A 120 13.04 -18.30 11.00
CA ASP A 120 12.87 -18.58 12.44
C ASP A 120 11.44 -19.03 12.78
N LEU A 121 10.41 -18.43 12.16
CA LEU A 121 9.02 -18.86 12.31
C LEU A 121 8.81 -20.29 11.78
N LEU A 122 9.37 -20.60 10.61
CA LEU A 122 9.31 -21.94 10.00
C LEU A 122 10.06 -22.97 10.85
N ALA A 123 11.25 -22.62 11.34
CA ALA A 123 12.03 -23.50 12.22
C ALA A 123 11.35 -23.74 13.57
N GLY A 124 10.60 -22.75 14.07
CA GLY A 124 9.81 -22.85 15.30
C GLY A 124 8.66 -23.85 15.21
N GLY A 125 8.03 -23.98 14.03
CA GLY A 125 7.00 -24.98 13.75
C GLY A 125 5.66 -24.78 14.47
N ASN A 126 5.44 -23.58 15.04
CA ASN A 126 4.21 -23.23 15.78
C ASN A 126 3.24 -22.38 14.94
N CYS A 127 3.42 -22.34 13.62
CA CYS A 127 2.64 -21.49 12.74
C CYS A 127 1.67 -22.35 11.92
N ASP A 128 0.37 -22.12 12.07
CA ASP A 128 -0.66 -22.85 11.31
C ASP A 128 -1.02 -22.11 10.00
N VAL A 129 -1.02 -20.77 10.05
CA VAL A 129 -1.23 -19.89 8.88
C VAL A 129 -0.25 -18.72 8.98
N MET A 130 0.34 -18.33 7.84
CA MET A 130 1.23 -17.18 7.78
C MET A 130 0.61 -16.03 6.97
N ILE A 131 0.62 -14.84 7.54
CA ILE A 131 0.39 -13.58 6.83
C ILE A 131 1.76 -12.95 6.53
N VAL A 132 1.96 -12.44 5.31
CA VAL A 132 3.19 -11.77 4.91
C VAL A 132 2.86 -10.42 4.24
N SER A 133 3.39 -9.33 4.78
CA SER A 133 3.53 -8.05 4.08
C SER A 133 5.01 -7.90 3.71
N PRO A 134 5.42 -8.22 2.47
CA PRO A 134 6.82 -8.28 2.09
C PRO A 134 7.43 -6.88 2.00
N ASN A 135 8.67 -6.72 2.45
CA ASN A 135 9.38 -5.44 2.33
C ASN A 135 9.71 -5.14 0.86
N THR A 136 10.23 -6.10 0.11
CA THR A 136 10.40 -5.99 -1.34
C THR A 136 9.91 -7.25 -2.06
N THR A 137 9.19 -7.07 -3.17
CA THR A 137 8.56 -8.16 -3.93
C THR A 137 9.57 -9.24 -4.31
N ALA A 138 10.68 -8.85 -4.97
CA ALA A 138 11.64 -9.79 -5.50
C ALA A 138 12.48 -10.48 -4.42
N ALA A 139 12.92 -9.76 -3.37
CA ALA A 139 13.81 -10.34 -2.36
C ALA A 139 13.06 -11.32 -1.46
N LEU A 140 11.78 -11.06 -1.16
CA LEU A 140 10.98 -11.90 -0.28
C LEU A 140 10.33 -13.10 -0.97
N THR A 141 10.23 -13.11 -2.30
CA THR A 141 9.60 -14.21 -3.06
C THR A 141 10.10 -15.59 -2.63
N PRO A 142 11.42 -15.88 -2.54
CA PRO A 142 11.89 -17.22 -2.17
C PRO A 142 11.53 -17.65 -0.74
N ALA A 143 11.52 -16.71 0.22
CA ALA A 143 11.14 -17.00 1.60
C ALA A 143 9.64 -17.30 1.71
N VAL A 144 8.81 -16.58 0.94
CA VAL A 144 7.37 -16.85 0.85
C VAL A 144 7.09 -18.20 0.18
N GLU A 145 7.81 -18.55 -0.89
CA GLU A 145 7.71 -19.88 -1.51
C GLU A 145 8.03 -21.00 -0.51
N GLN A 146 9.07 -20.83 0.29
CA GLN A 146 9.43 -21.78 1.35
C GLN A 146 8.35 -21.89 2.42
N ALA A 147 7.70 -20.78 2.80
CA ALA A 147 6.59 -20.80 3.74
C ALA A 147 5.36 -21.54 3.16
N CYS A 148 5.03 -21.30 1.88
CA CYS A 148 3.96 -21.99 1.17
C CYS A 148 4.12 -23.53 1.13
N GLU A 149 5.35 -24.05 1.18
CA GLU A 149 5.60 -25.50 1.27
C GLU A 149 5.18 -26.10 2.62
N SER A 150 5.08 -25.27 3.66
CA SER A 150 4.85 -25.72 5.04
C SER A 150 3.43 -25.43 5.55
N MET A 151 2.82 -24.33 5.09
CA MET A 151 1.52 -23.85 5.57
C MET A 151 0.85 -22.92 4.54
N PRO A 152 -0.48 -22.69 4.66
CA PRO A 152 -1.15 -21.64 3.90
C PRO A 152 -0.55 -20.27 4.19
N VAL A 153 -0.28 -19.52 3.11
CA VAL A 153 0.24 -18.15 3.19
C VAL A 153 -0.76 -17.17 2.59
N ILE A 154 -1.00 -16.07 3.28
CA ILE A 154 -1.72 -14.90 2.78
C ILE A 154 -0.71 -13.79 2.59
N VAL A 155 -0.66 -13.23 1.39
CA VAL A 155 0.18 -12.05 1.11
C VAL A 155 -0.73 -10.82 1.07
N PHE A 156 -0.27 -9.68 1.58
CA PHE A 156 -1.00 -8.43 1.44
C PHE A 156 -0.10 -7.19 1.36
N ASP A 157 -0.69 -6.04 0.98
CA ASP A 157 -0.02 -4.76 0.74
C ASP A 157 0.92 -4.83 -0.48
N ARG A 158 2.07 -5.47 -0.33
CA ARG A 158 3.04 -5.69 -1.42
C ARG A 158 2.97 -7.15 -1.87
N GLY A 159 3.18 -7.40 -3.15
CA GLY A 159 3.09 -8.74 -3.73
C GLY A 159 4.38 -9.56 -3.62
N VAL A 160 4.36 -10.74 -4.22
CA VAL A 160 5.52 -11.61 -4.49
C VAL A 160 5.43 -12.14 -5.93
N ASN A 161 6.55 -12.58 -6.50
CA ASN A 161 6.60 -13.11 -7.87
C ASN A 161 6.30 -14.61 -7.92
N THR A 162 5.22 -15.04 -7.26
CA THR A 162 4.79 -16.45 -7.20
C THR A 162 3.29 -16.55 -6.92
N ASP A 163 2.67 -17.62 -7.41
CA ASP A 163 1.24 -17.90 -7.22
C ASP A 163 0.98 -18.85 -6.02
N CYS A 164 2.00 -19.11 -5.20
CA CYS A 164 1.89 -20.03 -4.06
C CYS A 164 0.96 -19.57 -2.92
N PRO A 165 0.77 -18.27 -2.63
CA PRO A 165 -0.15 -17.84 -1.58
C PRO A 165 -1.59 -18.26 -1.88
N VAL A 166 -2.38 -18.49 -0.84
CA VAL A 166 -3.82 -18.77 -0.96
C VAL A 166 -4.54 -17.59 -1.61
N THR A 167 -4.15 -16.37 -1.24
CA THR A 167 -4.63 -15.12 -1.82
C THR A 167 -3.61 -14.01 -1.64
N TYR A 168 -3.63 -13.05 -2.55
CA TYR A 168 -2.95 -11.77 -2.43
C TYR A 168 -3.99 -10.66 -2.20
N VAL A 169 -4.02 -10.07 -1.01
CA VAL A 169 -4.92 -8.98 -0.64
C VAL A 169 -4.27 -7.63 -0.94
N HIS A 170 -4.90 -6.83 -1.79
CA HIS A 170 -4.42 -5.48 -2.08
C HIS A 170 -5.58 -4.61 -2.58
N PRO A 171 -5.54 -3.28 -2.41
CA PRO A 171 -6.43 -2.40 -3.15
C PRO A 171 -6.06 -2.40 -4.64
N VAL A 172 -6.86 -1.77 -5.50
CA VAL A 172 -6.62 -1.68 -6.96
C VAL A 172 -5.13 -1.50 -7.30
N GLY A 173 -4.44 -0.58 -6.62
CA GLY A 173 -2.99 -0.55 -6.57
C GLY A 173 -2.39 0.82 -6.88
N GLY A 174 -1.09 0.82 -7.15
CA GLY A 174 -0.32 2.04 -7.36
C GLY A 174 -0.70 2.79 -8.64
N TYR A 175 -0.96 2.10 -9.76
CA TYR A 175 -1.47 2.79 -10.95
C TYR A 175 -2.82 3.43 -10.66
N GLY A 176 -3.72 2.74 -9.94
CA GLY A 176 -5.01 3.30 -9.54
C GLY A 176 -4.88 4.64 -8.82
N PHE A 177 -4.00 4.71 -7.81
CA PHE A 177 -3.75 5.96 -7.08
C PHE A 177 -3.21 7.06 -8.01
N GLY A 178 -2.24 6.70 -8.86
CA GLY A 178 -1.66 7.66 -9.80
C GLY A 178 -2.65 8.17 -10.85
N ILE A 179 -3.57 7.30 -11.28
CA ILE A 179 -4.66 7.63 -12.21
C ILE A 179 -5.59 8.67 -11.59
N GLU A 180 -6.15 8.38 -10.41
CA GLU A 180 -7.11 9.29 -9.76
C GLU A 180 -6.51 10.68 -9.52
N GLY A 181 -5.28 10.75 -9.01
CA GLY A 181 -4.62 12.03 -8.73
C GLY A 181 -4.29 12.83 -10.00
N ALA A 182 -3.79 12.18 -11.04
CA ALA A 182 -3.39 12.88 -12.26
C ALA A 182 -4.56 13.21 -13.19
N GLU A 183 -5.60 12.37 -13.26
CA GLU A 183 -6.83 12.69 -13.99
C GLU A 183 -7.54 13.91 -13.35
N PHE A 184 -7.51 14.02 -12.02
CA PHE A 184 -8.02 15.21 -11.33
C PHE A 184 -7.25 16.47 -11.73
N ILE A 185 -5.91 16.47 -11.63
CA ILE A 185 -5.10 17.63 -12.05
C ILE A 185 -5.34 17.97 -13.53
N ALA A 186 -5.38 16.98 -14.41
CA ALA A 186 -5.63 17.19 -15.84
C ALA A 186 -7.04 17.74 -16.14
N GLY A 187 -8.01 17.54 -15.25
CA GLY A 187 -9.35 18.12 -15.35
C GLY A 187 -9.43 19.57 -14.87
N GLU A 188 -8.56 19.99 -13.96
CA GLU A 188 -8.53 21.32 -13.37
C GLU A 188 -7.60 22.32 -14.09
N LEU A 189 -6.62 21.82 -14.86
CA LEU A 189 -5.58 22.63 -15.50
C LEU A 189 -5.66 22.67 -17.03
N ASP A 190 -5.03 23.68 -17.63
CA ASP A 190 -4.88 23.86 -19.08
C ASP A 190 -3.52 23.34 -19.60
N GLU A 191 -3.45 23.03 -20.91
CA GLU A 191 -2.20 22.60 -21.56
C GLU A 191 -1.06 23.61 -21.31
N GLY A 192 0.09 23.11 -20.82
CA GLY A 192 1.27 23.91 -20.52
C GLY A 192 1.39 24.40 -19.07
N ASP A 193 0.35 24.22 -18.25
CA ASP A 193 0.41 24.54 -16.81
C ASP A 193 1.44 23.67 -16.08
N ASN A 194 2.02 24.22 -15.02
CA ASN A 194 3.17 23.66 -14.33
C ASN A 194 2.77 22.72 -13.19
N VAL A 195 3.25 21.48 -13.24
CA VAL A 195 3.02 20.49 -12.18
C VAL A 195 4.32 20.11 -11.50
N LEU A 196 4.39 20.27 -10.18
CA LEU A 196 5.48 19.74 -9.36
C LEU A 196 5.07 18.37 -8.80
N MET A 197 5.81 17.32 -9.15
CA MET A 197 5.61 15.98 -8.58
C MET A 197 6.52 15.78 -7.36
N LEU A 198 5.94 15.54 -6.19
CA LEU A 198 6.66 15.21 -4.96
C LEU A 198 6.50 13.72 -4.67
N ARG A 199 7.64 13.05 -4.56
CA ARG A 199 7.72 11.60 -4.37
C ARG A 199 8.30 11.28 -3.01
N ILE A 200 7.80 10.29 -2.28
CA ILE A 200 8.32 10.02 -0.94
C ILE A 200 9.66 9.28 -0.98
N LEU A 201 9.74 8.14 -1.68
CA LEU A 201 10.95 7.29 -1.72
C LEU A 201 11.12 6.65 -3.10
N PRO A 202 12.37 6.47 -3.59
CA PRO A 202 12.65 5.69 -4.79
C PRO A 202 12.61 4.17 -4.52
N GLY A 203 12.31 3.38 -5.55
CA GLY A 203 12.53 1.93 -5.57
C GLY A 203 11.48 1.09 -4.83
N VAL A 204 10.37 1.69 -4.41
CA VAL A 204 9.22 0.97 -3.84
C VAL A 204 8.18 0.77 -4.92
N ASP A 205 7.87 -0.47 -5.29
CA ASP A 205 7.03 -0.84 -6.44
C ASP A 205 5.71 -0.05 -6.54
N VAL A 206 4.97 0.06 -5.44
CA VAL A 206 3.70 0.80 -5.40
C VAL A 206 3.88 2.30 -5.67
N LEU A 207 4.99 2.90 -5.23
CA LEU A 207 5.28 4.33 -5.47
C LEU A 207 5.77 4.58 -6.90
N GLU A 208 6.54 3.65 -7.46
CA GLU A 208 7.00 3.74 -8.85
C GLU A 208 5.82 3.62 -9.83
N THR A 209 4.86 2.73 -9.55
CA THR A 209 3.63 2.60 -10.37
C THR A 209 2.69 3.80 -10.23
N ARG A 210 2.54 4.38 -9.02
CA ARG A 210 1.88 5.69 -8.81
C ARG A 210 2.48 6.77 -9.70
N TYR A 211 3.80 6.94 -9.62
CA TYR A 211 4.53 7.92 -10.41
C TYR A 211 4.38 7.67 -11.92
N SER A 212 4.46 6.42 -12.36
CA SER A 212 4.34 6.09 -13.78
C SER A 212 2.95 6.41 -14.34
N ALA A 213 1.88 6.06 -13.62
CA ALA A 213 0.51 6.45 -14.00
C ALA A 213 0.38 7.98 -14.05
N GLY A 214 0.80 8.65 -12.97
CA GLY A 214 0.67 10.09 -12.86
C GLY A 214 1.42 10.81 -13.98
N ARG A 215 2.70 10.45 -14.19
CA ARG A 215 3.53 11.04 -15.24
C ARG A 215 2.90 10.86 -16.63
N ARG A 216 2.41 9.66 -16.91
CA ARG A 216 1.78 9.34 -18.19
C ARG A 216 0.58 10.24 -18.47
N ILE A 217 -0.34 10.36 -17.52
CA ILE A 217 -1.58 11.14 -17.69
C ILE A 217 -1.26 12.64 -17.83
N LEU A 218 -0.36 13.17 -17.00
CA LEU A 218 0.04 14.58 -17.07
C LEU A 218 0.70 14.90 -18.43
N ASP A 219 1.53 13.98 -18.96
CA ASP A 219 2.14 14.12 -20.30
C ASP A 219 1.10 14.06 -21.42
N GLU A 220 0.14 13.13 -21.34
CA GLU A 220 -0.94 12.99 -22.31
C GLU A 220 -1.87 14.22 -22.30
N ALA A 221 -2.06 14.87 -21.15
CA ALA A 221 -2.77 16.14 -21.00
C ALA A 221 -1.98 17.36 -21.49
N GLY A 222 -0.69 17.20 -21.80
CA GLY A 222 0.18 18.31 -22.23
C GLY A 222 0.60 19.26 -21.10
N LEU A 223 0.55 18.81 -19.86
CA LEU A 223 0.99 19.57 -18.69
C LEU A 223 2.52 19.59 -18.59
N ASN A 224 3.08 20.70 -18.12
CA ASN A 224 4.51 20.86 -17.95
C ASN A 224 4.94 20.39 -16.56
N VAL A 225 5.37 19.15 -16.43
CA VAL A 225 5.95 18.66 -15.18
C VAL A 225 7.33 19.30 -14.98
N VAL A 226 7.40 20.30 -14.10
CA VAL A 226 8.60 21.11 -13.84
C VAL A 226 9.67 20.35 -13.07
N GLY A 227 9.26 19.39 -12.24
CA GLY A 227 10.13 18.62 -11.37
C GLY A 227 9.46 17.34 -10.86
N ALA A 228 10.28 16.34 -10.52
CA ALA A 228 9.86 15.10 -9.88
C ALA A 228 10.89 14.74 -8.80
N GLU A 229 10.65 15.20 -7.57
CA GLU A 229 11.66 15.21 -6.51
C GLU A 229 11.31 14.28 -5.36
N PHE A 230 12.33 13.68 -4.73
CA PHE A 230 12.13 12.86 -3.55
C PHE A 230 12.17 13.70 -2.26
N THR A 231 11.13 13.58 -1.44
CA THR A 231 10.97 14.29 -0.15
C THR A 231 11.57 13.52 1.02
N ASP A 232 11.83 12.22 0.87
CA ASP A 232 12.23 11.29 1.93
C ASP A 232 11.24 11.23 3.11
N GLY A 233 10.01 11.71 2.93
CA GLY A 233 9.04 11.88 4.02
C GLY A 233 9.44 12.96 5.03
N ASP A 234 10.36 13.86 4.69
CA ASP A 234 10.85 14.90 5.58
C ASP A 234 10.20 16.26 5.27
N ASN A 235 9.58 16.87 6.29
CA ASN A 235 8.89 18.15 6.14
C ASN A 235 9.82 19.30 5.73
N ALA A 236 11.04 19.37 6.28
CA ALA A 236 11.96 20.47 5.99
C ALA A 236 12.50 20.38 4.55
N ARG A 237 12.83 19.16 4.09
CA ARG A 237 13.20 18.87 2.72
C ARG A 237 12.05 19.17 1.76
N THR A 238 10.83 18.77 2.11
CA THR A 238 9.62 19.07 1.32
C THR A 238 9.44 20.57 1.12
N LYS A 239 9.49 21.36 2.20
CA LYS A 239 9.42 22.83 2.13
C LYS A 239 10.51 23.41 1.24
N SER A 240 11.76 22.99 1.46
CA SER A 240 12.90 23.46 0.66
C SER A 240 12.75 23.16 -0.83
N ILE A 241 12.19 22.00 -1.20
CA ILE A 241 11.91 21.66 -2.61
C ILE A 241 10.87 22.62 -3.17
N VAL A 242 9.73 22.79 -2.50
CA VAL A 242 8.65 23.67 -3.00
C VAL A 242 9.15 25.11 -3.15
N GLU A 243 9.81 25.67 -2.14
CA GLU A 243 10.43 27.00 -2.18
C GLU A 243 11.42 27.15 -3.36
N ASP A 244 12.24 26.13 -3.60
CA ASP A 244 13.21 26.12 -4.69
C ASP A 244 12.56 26.15 -6.08
N TYR A 245 11.39 25.52 -6.24
CA TYR A 245 10.65 25.53 -7.50
C TYR A 245 9.84 26.82 -7.67
N LEU A 246 9.25 27.36 -6.60
CA LEU A 246 8.58 28.67 -6.60
C LEU A 246 9.53 29.82 -7.01
N MET A 247 10.82 29.71 -6.71
CA MET A 247 11.83 30.69 -7.19
C MET A 247 12.09 30.62 -8.71
N ARG A 248 11.71 29.52 -9.38
CA ARG A 248 11.98 29.29 -10.81
C ARG A 248 10.79 29.65 -11.70
N GLY A 249 9.58 29.64 -11.14
CA GLY A 249 8.34 29.97 -11.83
C GLY A 249 7.12 29.58 -11.01
N ASP A 250 5.95 29.81 -11.58
CA ASP A 250 4.67 29.47 -10.98
C ASP A 250 4.46 27.94 -10.99
N ILE A 251 3.76 27.43 -9.98
CA ILE A 251 3.33 26.03 -9.88
C ILE A 251 1.80 26.05 -9.80
N ASP A 252 1.14 25.38 -10.74
CA ASP A 252 -0.32 25.36 -10.88
C ASP A 252 -0.94 24.11 -10.25
N ALA A 253 -0.15 23.02 -10.13
CA ALA A 253 -0.51 21.87 -9.29
C ALA A 253 0.69 21.22 -8.58
N VAL A 254 0.41 20.61 -7.44
CA VAL A 254 1.30 19.67 -6.76
C VAL A 254 0.68 18.28 -6.79
N TRP A 255 1.40 17.33 -7.39
CA TRP A 255 1.05 15.92 -7.35
C TRP A 255 1.93 15.20 -6.33
N MET A 256 1.34 14.52 -5.36
CA MET A 256 2.10 13.73 -4.37
C MET A 256 1.80 12.23 -4.52
N ASP A 257 2.84 11.40 -4.41
CA ASP A 257 2.66 9.93 -4.41
C ASP A 257 2.30 9.34 -3.04
N ALA A 258 2.26 10.16 -1.98
CA ALA A 258 1.85 9.81 -0.61
C ALA A 258 1.50 11.08 0.20
N GLY A 259 0.65 10.97 1.21
CA GLY A 259 0.17 12.11 2.01
C GLY A 259 1.12 12.63 3.08
N ALA A 260 2.18 11.88 3.44
CA ALA A 260 2.97 12.09 4.67
C ALA A 260 3.55 13.51 4.88
N THR A 261 3.82 14.26 3.81
CA THR A 261 4.38 15.61 3.87
C THR A 261 3.49 16.65 3.16
N ALA A 262 2.21 16.33 2.92
CA ALA A 262 1.31 17.19 2.18
C ALA A 262 1.09 18.55 2.87
N VAL A 263 0.86 18.56 4.18
CA VAL A 263 0.73 19.82 4.94
C VAL A 263 2.01 20.65 4.87
N ALA A 264 3.19 20.03 4.92
CA ALA A 264 4.45 20.77 4.79
C ALA A 264 4.62 21.40 3.41
N ALA A 265 4.18 20.71 2.35
CA ALA A 265 4.17 21.27 1.00
C ALA A 265 3.18 22.44 0.89
N ILE A 266 1.97 22.32 1.46
CA ILE A 266 0.98 23.41 1.51
C ILE A 266 1.53 24.63 2.25
N GLU A 267 2.08 24.42 3.45
CA GLU A 267 2.66 25.48 4.28
C GLU A 267 3.79 26.22 3.54
N ALA A 268 4.54 25.56 2.64
CA ALA A 268 5.58 26.23 1.86
C ALA A 268 5.04 27.28 0.88
N PHE A 269 3.85 27.05 0.30
CA PHE A 269 3.17 28.07 -0.52
C PHE A 269 2.71 29.24 0.35
N GLU A 270 2.09 28.93 1.50
CA GLU A 270 1.59 29.93 2.45
C GLU A 270 2.73 30.81 3.00
N ASP A 271 3.80 30.17 3.48
CA ASP A 271 5.01 30.82 4.02
C ASP A 271 5.68 31.71 2.97
N SER A 272 5.58 31.32 1.69
CA SER A 272 6.11 32.07 0.54
C SER A 272 5.15 33.15 0.00
N GLY A 273 3.92 33.23 0.52
CA GLY A 273 2.90 34.18 0.09
C GLY A 273 2.29 33.88 -1.28
N TYR A 274 2.32 32.62 -1.72
CA TYR A 274 1.65 32.13 -2.93
C TYR A 274 0.28 31.57 -2.57
N GLU A 275 -0.64 31.59 -3.54
CA GLU A 275 -1.90 30.84 -3.42
C GLU A 275 -1.60 29.33 -3.44
N ILE A 276 -2.43 28.55 -2.75
CA ILE A 276 -2.31 27.09 -2.74
C ILE A 276 -2.79 26.57 -4.11
N PRO A 277 -1.97 25.82 -4.86
CA PRO A 277 -2.34 25.32 -6.18
C PRO A 277 -3.30 24.12 -6.09
N VAL A 278 -3.72 23.58 -7.24
CA VAL A 278 -4.44 22.30 -7.28
C VAL A 278 -3.59 21.22 -6.62
N PHE A 279 -4.18 20.41 -5.74
CA PHE A 279 -3.40 19.54 -4.86
C PHE A 279 -3.86 18.08 -4.88
N VAL A 280 -2.93 17.16 -5.07
CA VAL A 280 -3.13 15.73 -4.80
C VAL A 280 -2.43 15.39 -3.50
N GLY A 281 -3.20 15.02 -2.49
CA GLY A 281 -2.70 14.48 -1.23
C GLY A 281 -3.03 13.00 -1.07
N GLU A 282 -3.41 12.59 0.13
CA GLU A 282 -3.91 11.26 0.47
C GLU A 282 -4.87 11.41 1.66
N ASP A 283 -5.46 10.34 2.17
CA ASP A 283 -6.49 10.38 3.22
C ASP A 283 -5.97 10.62 4.66
N GLN A 284 -4.80 11.24 4.81
CA GLN A 284 -4.27 11.59 6.13
C GLN A 284 -5.02 12.78 6.74
N GLN A 285 -5.39 12.68 8.02
CA GLN A 285 -6.28 13.63 8.69
C GLN A 285 -5.78 15.07 8.69
N ASP A 286 -4.47 15.29 8.77
CA ASP A 286 -3.88 16.63 8.70
C ASP A 286 -4.06 17.28 7.33
N PHE A 287 -3.86 16.53 6.24
CA PHE A 287 -4.18 16.99 4.89
C PHE A 287 -5.68 17.26 4.71
N LEU A 288 -6.54 16.32 5.11
CA LEU A 288 -8.00 16.47 4.95
C LEU A 288 -8.53 17.70 5.71
N ARG A 289 -8.03 17.94 6.92
CA ARG A 289 -8.37 19.16 7.69
C ARG A 289 -7.85 20.41 7.02
N LYS A 290 -6.59 20.41 6.56
CA LYS A 290 -6.00 21.58 5.89
C LYS A 290 -6.76 21.91 4.59
N TRP A 291 -7.17 20.88 3.84
CA TRP A 291 -8.04 21.03 2.68
C TRP A 291 -9.36 21.71 3.05
N GLU A 292 -10.09 21.21 4.05
CA GLU A 292 -11.36 21.81 4.48
C GLU A 292 -11.18 23.25 5.01
N GLU A 293 -10.15 23.48 5.83
CA GLU A 293 -9.88 24.77 6.48
C GLU A 293 -9.53 25.88 5.47
N GLU A 294 -8.74 25.56 4.45
CA GLU A 294 -8.29 26.53 3.44
C GLU A 294 -9.21 26.58 2.20
N GLY A 295 -10.19 25.68 2.09
CA GLY A 295 -11.09 25.61 0.93
C GLY A 295 -10.34 25.31 -0.37
N MET A 296 -9.42 24.34 -0.32
CA MET A 296 -8.53 24.00 -1.43
C MET A 296 -9.28 23.33 -2.60
N THR A 297 -8.72 23.42 -3.81
CA THR A 297 -9.08 22.53 -4.92
C THR A 297 -8.17 21.32 -4.88
N ALA A 298 -8.66 20.21 -4.35
CA ALA A 298 -7.83 19.05 -4.08
C ALA A 298 -8.56 17.71 -4.26
N ILE A 299 -7.78 16.65 -4.22
CA ILE A 299 -8.24 15.26 -4.17
C ILE A 299 -7.30 14.45 -3.25
N ALA A 300 -7.83 13.42 -2.61
CA ALA A 300 -7.06 12.44 -1.87
C ALA A 300 -7.32 11.03 -2.44
N PRO A 301 -6.55 10.60 -3.46
CA PRO A 301 -6.47 9.19 -3.82
C PRO A 301 -6.03 8.39 -2.59
N THR A 302 -6.54 7.16 -2.44
CA THR A 302 -6.36 6.41 -1.21
C THR A 302 -5.53 5.15 -1.44
N TYR A 303 -4.84 4.71 -0.39
CA TYR A 303 -4.29 3.37 -0.32
C TYR A 303 -4.78 2.75 0.99
N PRO A 304 -6.03 2.27 1.03
CA PRO A 304 -6.75 2.16 2.28
C PRO A 304 -6.08 1.26 3.32
N THR A 305 -6.04 1.72 4.57
CA THR A 305 -5.49 0.92 5.68
C THR A 305 -6.45 -0.17 6.14
N TYR A 306 -7.72 -0.16 5.71
CA TYR A 306 -8.67 -1.25 6.00
C TYR A 306 -8.21 -2.61 5.43
N GLN A 307 -7.32 -2.64 4.42
CA GLN A 307 -6.79 -3.88 3.84
C GLN A 307 -6.09 -4.78 4.87
N TRP A 308 -5.56 -4.17 5.94
CA TRP A 308 -4.94 -4.87 7.06
C TRP A 308 -5.95 -5.73 7.83
N ARG A 309 -7.23 -5.33 7.87
CA ARG A 309 -8.32 -6.16 8.41
C ARG A 309 -8.57 -7.36 7.51
N THR A 310 -8.62 -7.14 6.20
CA THR A 310 -8.87 -8.20 5.21
C THR A 310 -7.84 -9.32 5.31
N ALA A 311 -6.57 -9.01 5.59
CA ALA A 311 -5.54 -10.03 5.80
C ALA A 311 -5.85 -10.97 6.99
N VAL A 312 -6.36 -10.43 8.10
CA VAL A 312 -6.80 -11.24 9.26
C VAL A 312 -8.05 -12.05 8.91
N ILE A 313 -9.00 -11.45 8.21
CA ILE A 313 -10.23 -12.11 7.76
C ILE A 313 -9.91 -13.26 6.81
N ALA A 314 -8.96 -13.09 5.90
CA ALA A 314 -8.47 -14.15 5.03
C ALA A 314 -7.86 -15.30 5.85
N ALA A 315 -7.08 -15.01 6.90
CA ALA A 315 -6.50 -16.03 7.77
C ALA A 315 -7.58 -16.81 8.54
N ALA A 316 -8.56 -16.11 9.11
CA ALA A 316 -9.71 -16.74 9.77
C ALA A 316 -10.48 -17.66 8.82
N ARG A 317 -10.78 -17.21 7.59
CA ARG A 317 -11.46 -18.03 6.57
C ARG A 317 -10.66 -19.27 6.18
N VAL A 318 -9.33 -19.16 6.09
CA VAL A 318 -8.44 -20.31 5.83
C VAL A 318 -8.52 -21.32 6.98
N ILE A 319 -8.47 -20.86 8.24
CA ILE A 319 -8.58 -21.72 9.42
C ILE A 319 -9.96 -22.42 9.48
N GLU A 320 -11.02 -21.71 9.09
CA GLU A 320 -12.40 -22.19 9.14
C GLU A 320 -12.79 -23.04 7.92
N GLY A 321 -11.90 -23.14 6.91
CA GLY A 321 -12.17 -23.86 5.67
C GLY A 321 -13.22 -23.17 4.78
N GLU A 322 -13.38 -21.86 4.93
CA GLU A 322 -14.30 -21.05 4.13
C GLU A 322 -13.64 -20.60 2.82
N ALA A 323 -14.46 -20.46 1.77
CA ALA A 323 -14.03 -19.88 0.51
C ALA A 323 -13.74 -18.38 0.66
N LEU A 324 -12.75 -17.88 -0.07
CA LEU A 324 -12.38 -16.47 -0.09
C LEU A 324 -11.96 -16.00 -1.49
N PRO A 325 -12.01 -14.70 -1.80
CA PRO A 325 -11.54 -14.18 -3.08
C PRO A 325 -10.07 -14.52 -3.37
N GLY A 326 -9.76 -14.94 -4.60
CA GLY A 326 -8.39 -15.24 -5.02
C GLY A 326 -8.30 -15.67 -6.49
N PRO A 327 -7.08 -15.76 -7.08
CA PRO A 327 -5.78 -15.63 -6.43
C PRO A 327 -5.42 -14.21 -5.97
N GLU A 328 -6.09 -13.19 -6.51
CA GLU A 328 -6.04 -11.81 -6.00
C GLU A 328 -7.37 -11.47 -5.31
N TRP A 329 -7.30 -10.90 -4.11
CA TRP A 329 -8.42 -10.25 -3.43
C TRP A 329 -8.24 -8.74 -3.58
N VAL A 330 -8.74 -8.22 -4.71
CA VAL A 330 -8.62 -6.80 -5.07
C VAL A 330 -9.70 -5.99 -4.34
N LEU A 331 -9.29 -5.12 -3.43
CA LEU A 331 -10.15 -4.27 -2.63
C LEU A 331 -10.51 -2.96 -3.36
N PRO A 332 -11.71 -2.38 -3.13
CA PRO A 332 -12.12 -1.13 -3.75
C PRO A 332 -11.29 0.06 -3.28
N GLN A 333 -10.73 0.83 -4.20
CA GLN A 333 -9.84 1.95 -3.86
C GLN A 333 -10.47 3.28 -4.29
N PRO A 334 -11.39 3.88 -3.49
CA PRO A 334 -11.99 5.16 -3.85
C PRO A 334 -11.07 6.32 -3.44
N ALA A 335 -11.01 7.39 -4.24
CA ALA A 335 -10.52 8.69 -3.79
C ALA A 335 -11.55 9.43 -2.90
N ILE A 336 -11.04 10.22 -1.95
CA ILE A 336 -11.82 11.25 -1.26
C ILE A 336 -11.80 12.50 -2.15
N THR A 337 -12.99 13.01 -2.45
CA THR A 337 -13.26 14.18 -3.29
C THR A 337 -13.84 15.32 -2.45
N GLU A 338 -13.91 16.52 -3.01
CA GLU A 338 -14.59 17.66 -2.35
C GLU A 338 -16.02 17.31 -1.89
N GLU A 339 -16.74 16.49 -2.68
CA GLU A 339 -18.12 16.07 -2.36
C GLU A 339 -18.19 15.16 -1.13
N THR A 340 -17.14 14.39 -0.85
CA THR A 340 -17.09 13.39 0.21
C THR A 340 -16.19 13.78 1.37
N LEU A 341 -15.40 14.86 1.25
CA LEU A 341 -14.43 15.32 2.24
C LEU A 341 -15.00 15.38 3.66
N ALA A 342 -16.17 15.99 3.83
CA ALA A 342 -16.81 16.19 5.12
C ALA A 342 -17.18 14.88 5.84
N GLU A 343 -17.26 13.76 5.13
CA GLU A 343 -17.51 12.44 5.72
C GLU A 343 -16.23 11.84 6.35
N TYR A 344 -15.06 12.26 5.87
CA TYR A 344 -13.76 11.71 6.25
C TYR A 344 -12.92 12.63 7.15
N VAL A 345 -13.23 13.92 7.22
CA VAL A 345 -12.60 14.82 8.20
C VAL A 345 -13.11 14.48 9.61
N ASN A 346 -12.22 13.97 10.46
CA ASN A 346 -12.53 13.64 11.84
C ASN A 346 -11.55 14.32 12.81
N PRO A 347 -11.92 15.48 13.39
CA PRO A 347 -11.09 16.22 14.34
C PRO A 347 -10.71 15.46 15.61
N ALA A 348 -11.45 14.39 15.93
CA ALA A 348 -11.19 13.55 17.10
C ALA A 348 -9.94 12.67 16.92
N MET A 349 -9.54 12.38 15.68
CA MET A 349 -8.40 11.54 15.36
C MET A 349 -7.06 12.28 15.46
N PRO A 350 -5.92 11.59 15.62
CA PRO A 350 -4.60 12.22 15.47
C PRO A 350 -4.39 12.78 14.05
N PRO A 351 -3.57 13.84 13.91
CA PRO A 351 -3.24 14.41 12.60
C PRO A 351 -2.72 13.37 11.59
N LEU A 352 -1.93 12.40 12.06
CA LEU A 352 -1.29 11.41 11.19
C LEU A 352 -2.15 10.16 10.90
N HIS A 353 -3.40 10.12 11.35
CA HIS A 353 -4.32 9.01 11.11
C HIS A 353 -4.81 9.01 9.65
N TYR A 354 -5.08 7.83 9.09
CA TYR A 354 -5.59 7.65 7.72
C TYR A 354 -7.09 7.35 7.77
N ALA A 355 -7.89 8.16 7.09
CA ALA A 355 -9.35 8.14 7.19
C ALA A 355 -9.99 6.86 6.62
N MET A 356 -9.40 6.24 5.60
CA MET A 356 -9.87 4.98 5.03
C MET A 356 -9.39 3.77 5.85
N CYS A 357 -9.58 3.83 7.17
CA CYS A 357 -9.22 2.75 8.08
C CYS A 357 -10.26 1.64 8.16
N GLY A 358 -11.53 1.97 7.86
CA GLY A 358 -12.64 1.08 8.11
C GLY A 358 -12.64 0.63 9.56
N CYS A 359 -12.43 1.54 10.50
CA CYS A 359 -12.22 1.24 11.91
C CYS A 359 -13.27 1.91 12.82
N GLU A 360 -14.11 2.77 12.25
CA GLU A 360 -15.06 3.64 12.95
C GLU A 360 -16.14 2.87 13.72
N THR A 361 -16.38 1.61 13.35
CA THR A 361 -17.35 0.73 14.01
C THR A 361 -16.71 -0.26 14.99
N MET A 362 -15.40 -0.22 15.19
CA MET A 362 -14.70 -1.09 16.13
C MET A 362 -14.92 -0.66 17.57
N GLU A 363 -14.95 -1.62 18.50
CA GLU A 363 -15.32 -1.38 19.91
C GLU A 363 -14.43 -0.34 20.62
N THR A 364 -13.15 -0.29 20.26
CA THR A 364 -12.12 0.54 20.89
C THR A 364 -11.84 1.84 20.13
N TYR A 365 -12.66 2.15 19.11
CA TYR A 365 -12.53 3.38 18.34
C TYR A 365 -13.17 4.56 19.11
N PRO A 366 -12.50 5.73 19.18
CA PRO A 366 -11.25 6.08 18.51
C PRO A 366 -9.97 5.87 19.36
N GLU A 367 -10.08 5.44 20.62
CA GLU A 367 -8.98 5.47 21.58
C GLU A 367 -7.79 4.58 21.20
N ALA A 368 -8.01 3.39 20.62
CA ALA A 368 -6.92 2.50 20.19
C ALA A 368 -6.06 3.11 19.06
N TRP A 369 -6.62 4.05 18.30
CA TRP A 369 -5.93 4.81 17.25
C TRP A 369 -5.41 6.16 17.76
N GLY A 370 -5.51 6.44 19.07
CA GLY A 370 -5.05 7.67 19.70
C GLY A 370 -5.99 8.86 19.54
N GLY A 371 -7.23 8.64 19.10
CA GLY A 371 -8.26 9.69 19.08
C GLY A 371 -8.90 9.93 20.44
N ASN A 372 -9.73 10.98 20.54
CA ASN A 372 -10.36 11.44 21.79
C ASN A 372 -11.89 11.54 21.73
#